data_AF-A0A0C5AVD7-F1
#
_entry.id   AF-A0A0C5AVD7-F1
#
_cell.length_a   1.000
_cell.length_b   1.000
_cell.length_c   1.000
_cell.angle_alpha   90.00
_cell.angle_beta   90.00
_cell.angle_gamma   90.00
#
_symmetry.space_group_name_H-M   'P 1'
#
loop_
_entity.id
_entity.type
_entity.pdbx_description
1 polymer ?
#
loop_
_entity_poly.entity_id
_entity_poly.type
_entity_poly.pdbx_seq_one_letter_code
_entity_poly.pdbx_strand_id
1 'polypeptide(L)'
;YLGLKHISPYIEEAVEKMYKDGIKEAVTVVLAPHYSSFSVGSYNKRAKEEADKYDIALHHVEHYYHQPKFIEYWTNKINETLEQIPQDEHDETILVVSAHSLPKGLIEKNNDPYPDELKDTMNRLQTSSNIKHVAQGWQS
;
A
#
# COMPACT_ATOMS: atom_id res chain seq x y z
N TYR A 1 -9.58 15.31 -1.54
CA TYR A 1 -10.64 14.67 -2.33
C TYR A 1 -10.58 13.17 -2.12
N LEU A 2 -11.71 12.45 -2.24
CA LEU A 2 -11.77 10.99 -2.16
C LEU A 2 -12.21 10.47 -3.54
N GLY A 3 -11.46 9.53 -4.10
CA GLY A 3 -11.76 8.88 -5.37
C GLY A 3 -11.62 7.37 -5.26
N LEU A 4 -12.73 6.66 -5.35
CA LEU A 4 -12.84 5.21 -5.19
C LEU A 4 -12.97 4.55 -6.57
N LYS A 5 -12.39 3.36 -6.71
CA LYS A 5 -12.38 2.64 -8.01
C LYS A 5 -13.70 1.96 -8.34
N HIS A 6 -14.43 1.50 -7.33
CA HIS A 6 -15.57 0.58 -7.50
C HIS A 6 -16.92 1.13 -7.00
N ILE A 7 -16.92 2.18 -6.19
CA ILE A 7 -18.13 2.82 -5.63
C ILE A 7 -17.97 4.35 -5.64
N SER A 8 -19.06 5.09 -5.46
CA SER A 8 -19.00 6.56 -5.33
C SER A 8 -18.45 6.98 -3.95
N PRO A 9 -17.71 8.10 -3.83
CA PRO A 9 -17.29 9.00 -4.91
C PRO A 9 -16.23 8.37 -5.81
N TYR A 10 -16.47 8.35 -7.13
CA TYR A 10 -15.54 7.78 -8.10
C TYR A 10 -14.31 8.67 -8.30
N ILE A 11 -13.21 8.08 -8.80
CA ILE A 11 -11.99 8.82 -9.14
C ILE A 11 -12.30 9.98 -10.09
N GLU A 12 -13.11 9.72 -11.10
CA GLU A 12 -13.48 10.70 -12.13
C GLU A 12 -14.32 11.84 -11.55
N GLU A 13 -15.28 11.52 -10.66
CA GLU A 13 -16.09 12.52 -9.95
C GLU A 13 -15.22 13.42 -9.06
N ALA A 14 -14.20 12.83 -8.41
CA ALA A 14 -13.27 13.57 -7.57
C ALA A 14 -12.43 14.56 -8.38
N VAL A 15 -11.89 14.14 -9.53
CA VAL A 15 -11.08 14.98 -10.42
C VAL A 15 -11.93 16.07 -11.09
N GLU A 16 -13.15 15.74 -11.55
CA GLU A 16 -14.07 16.76 -12.07
C GLU A 16 -14.39 17.82 -11.00
N LYS A 17 -14.59 17.39 -9.75
CA LYS A 17 -14.79 18.34 -8.64
C LYS A 17 -13.56 19.23 -8.42
N MET A 18 -12.35 18.67 -8.47
CA MET A 18 -11.11 19.46 -8.38
C MET A 18 -11.04 20.54 -9.47
N TYR A 19 -11.41 20.19 -10.71
CA TYR A 19 -11.51 21.16 -11.80
C TYR A 19 -12.52 22.27 -11.51
N LYS A 20 -13.74 21.91 -11.06
CA LYS A 20 -14.80 22.87 -10.70
C LYS A 20 -14.38 23.80 -9.55
N ASP A 21 -13.53 23.32 -8.64
CA ASP A 21 -12.95 24.09 -7.55
C ASP A 21 -11.74 24.94 -7.97
N GLY A 22 -11.34 24.89 -9.25
CA GLY A 22 -10.25 25.69 -9.83
C GLY A 22 -8.84 25.14 -9.57
N ILE A 23 -8.71 23.88 -9.13
CA ILE A 23 -7.41 23.24 -8.89
C ILE A 23 -6.69 23.00 -10.22
N LYS A 24 -5.38 23.27 -10.23
CA LYS A 24 -4.50 23.06 -11.39
C LYS A 24 -3.39 22.05 -11.15
N GLU A 25 -3.12 21.73 -9.90
CA GLU A 25 -2.08 20.79 -9.50
C GLU A 25 -2.49 20.05 -8.23
N ALA A 26 -2.22 18.75 -8.15
CA ALA A 26 -2.48 17.95 -6.97
C ALA A 26 -1.56 16.74 -6.84
N VAL A 27 -1.41 16.25 -5.61
CA VAL A 27 -0.75 14.98 -5.31
C VAL A 27 -1.81 13.91 -5.09
N THR A 28 -1.66 12.75 -5.71
CA THR A 28 -2.53 11.60 -5.47
C THR A 28 -1.85 10.56 -4.59
N VAL A 29 -2.57 10.05 -3.60
CA VAL A 29 -2.09 8.99 -2.72
C VAL A 29 -3.11 7.86 -2.72
N VAL A 30 -2.71 6.71 -3.25
CA VAL A 30 -3.49 5.47 -3.12
C VAL A 30 -3.20 4.88 -1.75
N LEU A 31 -4.23 4.44 -1.01
CA LEU A 31 -4.05 3.98 0.37
C LEU A 31 -3.38 2.60 0.51
N ALA A 32 -2.99 1.99 -0.61
CA ALA A 32 -2.10 0.84 -0.62
C ALA A 32 -0.63 1.33 -0.56
N PRO A 33 0.17 0.94 0.44
CA PRO A 33 1.54 1.40 0.60
C PRO A 33 2.53 0.79 -0.41
N HIS A 34 2.23 -0.43 -0.87
CA HIS A 34 3.00 -1.16 -1.87
C HIS A 34 2.44 -0.92 -3.27
N TYR A 35 3.32 -0.66 -4.23
CA TYR A 35 2.92 -0.50 -5.61
C TYR A 35 2.46 -1.85 -6.18
N SER A 36 1.35 -1.82 -6.93
CA SER A 36 1.03 -2.84 -7.92
C SER A 36 0.34 -2.19 -9.11
N SER A 37 0.59 -2.73 -10.29
CA SER A 37 -0.13 -2.38 -11.52
C SER A 37 -1.64 -2.58 -11.41
N PHE A 38 -2.10 -3.50 -10.54
CA PHE A 38 -3.52 -3.81 -10.29
C PHE A 38 -4.19 -2.86 -9.29
N SER A 39 -3.40 -2.28 -8.40
CA SER A 39 -3.83 -1.29 -7.41
C SER A 39 -3.34 0.08 -7.88
N VAL A 40 -2.27 0.61 -7.28
CA VAL A 40 -1.73 1.97 -7.47
C VAL A 40 -1.68 2.38 -8.93
N GLY A 41 -1.08 1.57 -9.80
CA GLY A 41 -0.98 1.88 -11.23
C GLY A 41 -2.34 2.07 -11.91
N SER A 42 -3.33 1.24 -11.58
CA SER A 42 -4.69 1.35 -12.14
C SER A 42 -5.47 2.57 -11.63
N TYR A 43 -5.24 2.99 -10.38
CA TYR A 43 -5.84 4.20 -9.83
C TYR A 43 -5.20 5.45 -10.44
N ASN A 44 -3.86 5.49 -10.49
CA ASN A 44 -3.09 6.59 -11.08
C ASN A 44 -3.47 6.78 -12.55
N LYS A 45 -3.57 5.69 -13.32
CA LYS A 45 -4.02 5.74 -14.72
C LYS A 45 -5.39 6.41 -14.88
N ARG A 46 -6.40 5.99 -14.11
CA ARG A 46 -7.76 6.58 -14.19
C ARG A 46 -7.77 8.05 -13.78
N ALA A 47 -7.07 8.39 -12.70
CA ALA A 47 -6.97 9.77 -12.24
C ALA A 47 -6.28 10.66 -13.28
N LYS A 48 -5.20 10.17 -13.90
CA LYS A 48 -4.49 10.87 -14.97
C LYS A 48 -5.37 11.06 -16.21
N GLU A 49 -6.02 10.01 -16.69
CA GLU A 49 -6.89 10.08 -17.87
C GLU A 49 -8.03 11.10 -17.68
N GLU A 50 -8.57 11.24 -16.47
CA GLU A 50 -9.56 12.27 -16.18
C GLU A 50 -8.93 13.66 -16.05
N ALA A 51 -7.79 13.77 -15.36
CA ALA A 51 -7.12 15.05 -15.13
C ALA A 51 -6.61 15.70 -16.42
N ASP A 52 -6.17 14.88 -17.38
CA ASP A 52 -5.71 15.32 -18.71
C ASP A 52 -6.84 16.03 -19.50
N LYS A 53 -8.14 15.78 -19.19
CA LYS A 53 -9.27 16.49 -19.81
C LYS A 53 -9.42 17.93 -19.31
N TYR A 54 -8.82 18.25 -18.17
CA TYR A 54 -8.99 19.51 -17.45
C TYR A 54 -7.69 20.28 -17.26
N ASP A 55 -6.59 19.81 -17.85
CA ASP A 55 -5.23 20.33 -17.69
C ASP A 55 -4.80 20.43 -16.20
N ILE A 56 -5.16 19.41 -15.39
CA ILE A 56 -4.71 19.31 -13.99
C ILE A 56 -3.42 18.48 -13.95
N ALA A 57 -2.34 19.08 -13.42
CA ALA A 57 -1.10 18.36 -13.16
C ALA A 57 -1.24 17.43 -11.94
N LEU A 58 -1.11 16.12 -12.14
CA LEU A 58 -1.10 15.15 -11.04
C LEU A 58 0.31 14.63 -10.77
N HIS A 59 0.68 14.62 -9.49
CA HIS A 59 1.89 13.98 -8.98
C HIS A 59 1.51 12.72 -8.20
N HIS A 60 1.89 11.56 -8.72
CA HIS A 60 1.50 10.29 -8.14
C HIS A 60 2.50 9.82 -7.09
N VAL A 61 2.02 9.48 -5.90
CA VAL A 61 2.79 8.67 -4.95
C VAL A 61 2.65 7.21 -5.37
N GLU A 62 3.72 6.66 -5.95
CA GLU A 62 3.73 5.28 -6.46
C GLU A 62 3.82 4.25 -5.33
N HIS A 63 4.57 4.56 -4.28
CA HIS A 63 4.72 3.69 -3.12
C HIS A 63 5.23 4.47 -1.90
N TYR A 64 4.93 3.96 -0.71
CA TYR A 64 5.37 4.55 0.55
C TYR A 64 5.52 3.52 1.67
N TYR A 65 5.63 2.24 1.33
CA TYR A 65 5.80 1.14 2.31
C TYR A 65 7.06 1.27 3.18
N HIS A 66 8.07 2.03 2.75
CA HIS A 66 9.29 2.28 3.51
C HIS A 66 9.20 3.53 4.41
N GLN A 67 8.06 4.23 4.43
CA GLN A 67 7.92 5.45 5.25
C GLN A 67 8.12 5.12 6.74
N PRO A 68 8.98 5.87 7.47
CA PRO A 68 9.32 5.54 8.85
C PRO A 68 8.11 5.38 9.76
N LYS A 69 7.11 6.26 9.65
CA LYS A 69 5.89 6.20 10.46
C LYS A 69 4.98 4.99 10.15
N PHE A 70 5.02 4.48 8.92
CA PHE A 70 4.30 3.26 8.56
C PHE A 70 4.95 2.03 9.22
N ILE A 71 6.28 1.94 9.16
CA ILE A 71 7.04 0.87 9.81
C ILE A 71 6.92 0.97 11.33
N GLU A 72 7.01 2.17 11.90
CA GLU A 72 6.85 2.43 13.34
C GLU A 72 5.49 1.99 13.84
N TYR A 73 4.41 2.34 13.13
CA TYR A 73 3.05 1.92 13.49
C TYR A 73 2.95 0.40 13.62
N TRP A 74 3.42 -0.34 12.61
CA TRP A 74 3.37 -1.80 12.63
C TRP A 74 4.30 -2.41 13.67
N THR A 75 5.50 -1.85 13.84
CA THR A 75 6.45 -2.25 14.88
C THR A 75 5.82 -2.16 16.27
N ASN A 76 5.16 -1.04 16.57
CA ASN A 76 4.47 -0.85 17.84
C ASN A 76 3.34 -1.87 18.01
N LYS A 77 2.52 -2.11 16.96
CA LYS A 77 1.44 -3.09 17.02
C LYS A 77 1.93 -4.52 17.20
N ILE A 78 3.04 -4.90 16.55
CA ILE A 78 3.67 -6.21 16.73
C ILE A 78 4.13 -6.37 18.18
N ASN A 79 4.85 -5.39 18.72
CA ASN A 79 5.35 -5.43 20.10
C ASN A 79 4.21 -5.48 21.12
N GLU A 80 3.20 -4.63 20.99
CA GLU A 80 1.99 -4.62 21.84
C GLU A 80 1.25 -5.98 21.81
N THR A 81 1.25 -6.66 20.66
CA THR A 81 0.62 -7.97 20.52
C THR A 81 1.49 -9.07 21.13
N LEU A 82 2.80 -8.99 20.96
CA LEU A 82 3.76 -9.93 21.53
C LEU A 82 3.77 -9.87 23.07
N GLU A 83 3.53 -8.69 23.67
CA GLU A 83 3.34 -8.53 25.12
C GLU A 83 2.16 -9.32 25.69
N GLN A 84 1.21 -9.73 24.85
CA GLN A 84 0.06 -10.56 25.24
C GLN A 84 0.39 -12.06 25.21
N ILE A 85 1.55 -12.43 24.68
CA ILE A 85 2.04 -13.81 24.60
C ILE A 85 3.02 -14.05 25.77
N PRO A 86 2.94 -15.19 26.47
CA PRO A 86 3.91 -15.54 27.51
C PRO A 86 5.35 -15.42 27.02
N GLN A 87 6.22 -14.82 27.84
CA GLN A 87 7.60 -14.49 27.43
C GLN A 87 8.42 -15.72 27.01
N ASP A 88 8.15 -16.88 27.61
CA ASP A 88 8.76 -18.16 27.28
C ASP A 88 8.32 -18.73 25.93
N GLU A 89 7.21 -18.25 25.36
CA GLU A 89 6.72 -18.63 24.03
C GLU A 89 7.22 -17.68 22.91
N HIS A 90 7.86 -16.56 23.24
CA HIS A 90 8.31 -15.57 22.25
C HIS A 90 9.30 -16.16 21.25
N ASP A 91 10.11 -17.12 21.67
CA ASP A 91 11.12 -17.79 20.84
C ASP A 91 10.51 -18.72 19.79
N GLU A 92 9.29 -19.19 20.01
CA GLU A 92 8.56 -20.06 19.07
C GLU A 92 7.49 -19.29 18.28
N THR A 93 7.24 -18.04 18.64
CA THR A 93 6.23 -17.20 18.00
C THR A 93 6.67 -16.75 16.61
N ILE A 94 5.79 -16.92 15.61
CA ILE A 94 6.01 -16.50 14.22
C ILE A 94 4.98 -15.45 13.83
N LEU A 95 5.44 -14.30 13.35
CA LEU A 95 4.58 -13.32 12.68
C LEU A 95 4.37 -13.73 11.22
N VAL A 96 3.12 -14.02 10.85
CA VAL A 96 2.75 -14.22 9.45
C VAL A 96 2.32 -12.89 8.83
N VAL A 97 3.18 -12.31 7.99
CA VAL A 97 2.87 -11.10 7.22
C VAL A 97 2.04 -11.52 6.01
N SER A 98 0.72 -11.46 6.14
CA SER A 98 -0.23 -11.90 5.12
C SER A 98 -0.73 -10.74 4.26
N ALA A 99 -0.63 -10.87 2.93
CA ALA A 99 -1.06 -9.87 1.95
C ALA A 99 -1.97 -10.47 0.88
N HIS A 100 -2.67 -9.61 0.12
CA HIS A 100 -3.55 -10.09 -0.95
C HIS A 100 -2.74 -10.73 -2.09
N SER A 101 -3.16 -11.91 -2.57
CA SER A 101 -2.45 -12.57 -3.66
C SER A 101 -2.70 -11.89 -5.01
N LEU A 102 -1.75 -12.03 -5.93
CA LEU A 102 -1.90 -11.59 -7.33
C LEU A 102 -1.65 -12.78 -8.27
N PRO A 103 -2.31 -12.84 -9.44
CA PRO A 103 -2.04 -13.89 -10.42
C PRO A 103 -0.58 -13.86 -10.89
N LYS A 104 0.14 -14.98 -10.73
CA LYS A 104 1.58 -15.09 -11.02
C LYS A 104 1.96 -14.61 -12.42
N GLY A 105 1.24 -15.04 -13.45
CA GLY A 105 1.54 -14.64 -14.84
C GLY A 105 1.40 -13.14 -15.08
N LEU A 106 0.61 -12.44 -14.27
CA LEU A 106 0.47 -10.99 -14.35
C LEU A 106 1.60 -10.26 -13.62
N ILE A 107 2.05 -10.78 -12.47
CA ILE A 107 3.26 -10.28 -11.79
C ILE A 107 4.44 -10.32 -12.76
N GLU A 108 4.67 -11.47 -13.39
CA GLU A 108 5.79 -11.68 -14.32
C GLU A 108 5.66 -10.80 -15.57
N LYS A 109 4.46 -10.73 -16.16
CA LYS A 109 4.22 -9.91 -17.36
C LYS A 109 4.44 -8.42 -17.11
N ASN A 110 4.05 -7.92 -15.94
CA ASN A 110 4.12 -6.49 -15.62
C ASN A 110 5.40 -6.12 -14.87
N ASN A 111 6.27 -7.08 -14.57
CA ASN A 111 7.42 -6.92 -13.67
C ASN A 111 7.00 -6.20 -12.37
N ASP A 112 5.91 -6.68 -11.76
CA ASP A 112 5.23 -6.02 -10.66
C ASP A 112 6.07 -6.13 -9.37
N PRO A 113 6.49 -5.01 -8.74
CA PRO A 113 7.38 -5.01 -7.58
C PRO A 113 6.68 -5.42 -6.29
N TYR A 114 5.34 -5.58 -6.30
CA TYR A 114 4.53 -5.86 -5.12
C TYR A 114 5.09 -6.98 -4.21
N PRO A 115 5.52 -8.16 -4.74
CA PRO A 115 6.07 -9.21 -3.88
C PRO A 115 7.37 -8.82 -3.19
N ASP A 116 8.24 -8.07 -3.87
CA ASP A 116 9.53 -7.65 -3.34
C ASP A 116 9.37 -6.52 -2.31
N GLU A 117 8.47 -5.57 -2.55
CA GLU A 117 8.17 -4.50 -1.59
C GLU A 117 7.52 -5.04 -0.30
N LEU A 118 6.66 -6.06 -0.43
CA LEU A 118 6.12 -6.76 0.73
C LEU A 118 7.19 -7.51 1.50
N LYS A 119 8.11 -8.18 0.80
CA LYS A 119 9.25 -8.86 1.42
C LYS A 119 10.17 -7.87 2.15
N ASP A 120 10.44 -6.70 1.57
CA ASP A 120 11.22 -5.65 2.23
C ASP A 120 10.49 -5.12 3.47
N THR A 121 9.18 -4.92 3.40
CA THR A 121 8.37 -4.55 4.56
C THR A 121 8.48 -5.58 5.68
N MET A 122 8.32 -6.87 5.35
CA MET A 122 8.47 -7.96 6.32
C MET A 122 9.85 -7.95 6.99
N ASN A 123 10.93 -7.79 6.22
CA ASN A 123 12.29 -7.73 6.75
C ASN A 123 12.50 -6.53 7.69
N ARG A 124 11.94 -5.36 7.34
CA ARG A 124 11.98 -4.16 8.20
C ARG A 124 11.25 -4.38 9.51
N LEU A 125 10.08 -5.03 9.47
CA LEU A 125 9.31 -5.34 10.68
C LEU A 125 10.06 -6.33 11.57
N GLN A 126 10.66 -7.38 11.00
CA GLN A 126 11.50 -8.30 11.77
C GLN A 126 12.69 -7.59 12.44
N THR A 127 13.30 -6.63 11.74
CA THR A 127 14.47 -5.91 12.26
C THR A 127 14.10 -4.85 13.30
N SER A 128 12.90 -4.26 13.19
CA SER A 128 12.49 -3.11 14.02
C SER A 128 11.67 -3.50 15.24
N SER A 129 11.10 -4.71 15.28
CA SER A 129 10.27 -5.20 16.37
C SER A 129 10.97 -6.30 17.17
N ASN A 130 10.36 -6.72 18.28
CA ASN A 130 10.88 -7.76 19.17
C ASN A 130 10.62 -9.18 18.63
N ILE A 131 9.92 -9.34 17.50
CA ILE A 131 9.64 -10.66 16.92
C ILE A 131 10.91 -11.28 16.33
N LYS A 132 11.15 -12.57 16.62
CA LYS A 132 12.31 -13.29 16.10
C LYS A 132 12.06 -13.90 14.72
N HIS A 133 10.86 -14.42 14.50
CA HIS A 133 10.53 -15.19 13.31
C HIS A 133 9.39 -14.55 12.53
N VAL A 134 9.60 -14.42 11.21
CA VAL A 134 8.60 -13.91 10.28
C VAL A 134 8.43 -14.88 9.12
N ALA A 135 7.20 -14.99 8.64
CA ALA A 135 6.86 -15.72 7.44
C ALA A 135 5.97 -14.86 6.55
N GLN A 136 6.21 -14.93 5.23
CA GLN A 136 5.36 -14.26 4.26
C GLN A 136 4.16 -15.16 3.91
N GLY A 137 2.96 -14.61 4.02
CA GLY A 137 1.70 -15.27 3.67
C GLY A 137 0.97 -14.53 2.54
N TRP A 138 0.12 -15.26 1.82
CA TRP A 138 -0.77 -14.72 0.80
C TRP A 138 -2.20 -15.21 1.06
N GLN A 139 -3.18 -14.34 0.87
CA GLN A 139 -4.61 -14.63 1.08
C GLN A 139 -5.46 -13.94 0.00
N SER A 140 -6.56 -14.58 -0.42
CA SER A 140 -7.70 -14.03 -1.18
C SER A 140 -8.43 -15.16 -1.90
#